data_AF-A0A8S3UQF0-F1
#
_entry.id   AF-A0A8S3UQF0-F1
#
_cell.length_a   1.000
_cell.length_b   1.000
_cell.length_c   1.000
_cell.angle_alpha   90.00
_cell.angle_beta   90.00
_cell.angle_gamma   90.00
#
_symmetry.space_group_name_H-M   'P 1'
#
loop_
_entity.id
_entity.type
_entity.pdbx_description
1 polymer ?
#
loop_
_entity_poly.entity_id
_entity_poly.type
_entity_poly.pdbx_seq_one_letter_code
_entity_poly.pdbx_strand_id
1 'polypeptide(L)'
;MKSESSNSWFRKVVIITELYDLLSPHDLLVSPPSKSKWKKLVNSSVNYYWITKLKSEASEKSSLNLLNYADAEFGSIHPIWNTCGSEPYSTLRACIKSKLACNTYTLQCDKSKFSKRQISAICPLCGTEEENRLHFILRCSKLNNARNSFIQSLKTFIKDVVSTKLYDELFCYS
;
A
#
# COMPACT_ATOMS: atom_id res chain seq x y z
N MET A 1 25.75 37.34 -3.03
CA MET A 1 24.65 36.37 -3.23
C MET A 1 23.51 36.76 -2.29
N LYS A 2 22.25 36.82 -2.76
CA LYS A 2 21.11 37.07 -1.86
C LYS A 2 21.00 35.91 -0.85
N SER A 3 20.63 36.21 0.39
CA SER A 3 20.49 35.19 1.44
C SER A 3 19.49 34.11 1.06
N GLU A 4 19.69 32.88 1.54
CA GLU A 4 18.78 31.74 1.32
C GLU A 4 17.33 32.03 1.77
N SER A 5 17.15 33.00 2.67
CA SER A 5 15.87 33.47 3.19
C SER A 5 15.14 34.51 2.32
N SER A 6 15.67 34.88 1.15
CA SER A 6 15.00 35.90 0.33
C SER A 6 13.68 35.36 -0.24
N ASN A 7 12.57 36.01 0.09
CA ASN A 7 11.21 35.71 -0.40
C ASN A 7 11.01 35.99 -1.91
N SER A 8 12.09 36.00 -2.70
CA SER A 8 12.07 36.25 -4.14
C SER A 8 11.25 35.19 -4.87
N TRP A 9 10.30 35.63 -5.71
CA TRP A 9 9.53 34.74 -6.58
C TRP A 9 10.44 33.84 -7.42
N PHE A 10 11.53 34.37 -7.98
CA PHE A 10 12.48 33.60 -8.79
C PHE A 10 13.13 32.46 -7.98
N ARG A 11 13.45 32.68 -6.70
CA ARG A 11 14.03 31.64 -5.83
C ARG A 11 13.03 30.51 -5.60
N LYS A 12 11.74 30.82 -5.46
CA LYS A 12 10.68 29.80 -5.37
C LYS A 12 10.59 28.96 -6.64
N VAL A 13 10.72 29.59 -7.82
CA VAL A 13 10.74 28.86 -9.10
C VAL A 13 11.93 27.91 -9.16
N VAL A 14 13.14 28.38 -8.81
CA VAL A 14 14.35 27.54 -8.76
C VAL A 14 14.16 26.33 -7.84
N ILE A 15 13.67 26.55 -6.61
CA ILE A 15 13.42 25.46 -5.65
C ILE A 15 12.42 24.43 -6.20
N ILE A 16 11.34 24.89 -6.85
CA ILE A 16 10.34 23.99 -7.43
C ILE A 16 10.93 23.20 -8.59
N THR A 17 11.72 23.85 -9.47
CA THR A 17 12.35 23.15 -10.59
C THR A 17 13.37 22.13 -10.11
N GLU A 18 14.15 22.44 -9.07
CA GLU A 18 15.10 21.50 -8.46
C GLU A 18 14.38 20.33 -7.75
N LEU A 19 13.31 20.62 -6.99
CA LEU A 19 12.56 19.60 -6.25
C LEU A 19 11.99 18.50 -7.15
N TYR A 20 11.51 18.88 -8.33
CA TYR A 20 10.87 17.97 -9.28
C TYR A 20 11.79 17.55 -10.42
N ASP A 21 13.09 17.86 -10.36
CA ASP A 21 14.06 17.58 -11.44
C ASP A 21 13.56 18.07 -12.82
N LEU A 22 13.09 19.32 -12.85
CA LEU A 22 12.65 20.02 -14.05
C LEU A 22 13.79 20.85 -14.64
N LEU A 23 13.60 21.28 -15.90
CA LEU A 23 14.51 22.21 -16.56
C LEU A 23 14.76 23.46 -15.70
N SER A 24 16.02 23.90 -15.65
CA SER A 24 16.37 25.09 -14.90
C SER A 24 15.60 26.30 -15.44
N PRO A 25 15.31 27.32 -14.60
CA PRO A 25 14.61 28.51 -15.08
C PRO A 25 15.35 29.23 -16.21
N HIS A 26 16.68 29.12 -16.26
CA HIS A 26 17.49 29.65 -17.34
C HIS A 26 17.22 28.89 -18.66
N ASP A 27 17.22 27.56 -18.64
CA ASP A 27 16.98 26.75 -19.83
C ASP A 27 15.56 26.95 -20.39
N LEU A 28 14.59 27.17 -19.49
CA LEU A 28 13.22 27.52 -19.87
C LEU A 28 13.11 28.85 -20.61
N LEU A 29 14.00 29.81 -20.32
CA LEU A 29 14.04 31.10 -21.01
C LEU A 29 14.76 31.00 -22.35
N VAL A 30 15.85 30.23 -22.42
CA VAL A 30 16.65 30.07 -23.64
C VAL A 30 15.93 29.23 -24.69
N SER A 31 15.28 28.14 -24.28
CA SER A 31 14.62 27.19 -25.18
C SER A 31 13.29 26.71 -24.59
N PRO A 32 12.25 27.56 -24.58
CA PRO A 32 10.97 27.23 -23.96
C PRO A 32 10.29 26.05 -24.67
N PRO A 33 9.93 24.96 -23.96
CA PRO A 33 9.12 23.91 -24.53
C PRO A 33 7.72 24.42 -24.88
N SER A 34 7.06 23.77 -25.85
CA SER A 34 5.65 24.07 -26.14
C SER A 34 4.78 23.83 -24.90
N LYS A 35 3.70 24.60 -24.76
CA LYS A 35 2.79 24.51 -23.59
C LYS A 35 2.34 23.08 -23.29
N SER A 36 2.03 22.29 -24.33
CA SER A 36 1.61 20.89 -24.19
C SER A 36 2.75 20.00 -23.69
N LYS A 37 3.96 20.14 -24.28
CA LYS A 37 5.14 19.38 -23.87
C LYS A 37 5.54 19.71 -22.43
N TRP A 38 5.50 21.00 -22.07
CA TRP A 38 5.78 21.46 -20.72
C TRP A 38 4.80 20.88 -19.70
N LYS A 39 3.49 20.97 -19.97
CA LYS A 39 2.47 20.40 -19.09
C LYS A 39 2.67 18.90 -18.88
N LYS A 40 2.98 18.16 -19.94
CA LYS A 40 3.26 16.71 -19.85
C LYS A 40 4.48 16.43 -18.98
N LEU A 41 5.58 17.16 -19.18
CA LEU A 41 6.82 17.02 -18.41
C LEU A 41 6.59 17.34 -16.93
N VAL A 42 5.97 18.47 -16.63
CA VAL A 42 5.65 18.87 -15.24
C VAL A 42 4.80 17.80 -14.56
N ASN A 43 3.74 17.33 -15.21
CA ASN A 43 2.89 16.30 -14.64
C ASN A 43 3.64 14.99 -14.39
N SER A 44 4.48 14.53 -15.34
CA SER A 44 5.25 13.30 -15.15
C SER A 44 6.27 13.43 -14.03
N SER A 45 7.01 14.54 -13.96
CA SER A 45 8.03 14.77 -12.94
C SER A 45 7.43 14.91 -11.54
N VAL A 46 6.33 15.67 -11.40
CA VAL A 46 5.61 15.82 -10.14
C VAL A 46 5.07 14.47 -9.66
N ASN A 47 4.42 13.71 -10.55
CA ASN A 47 3.90 12.39 -10.20
C ASN A 47 5.01 11.42 -9.81
N TYR A 48 6.11 11.40 -10.58
CA TYR A 48 7.26 10.55 -10.29
C TYR A 48 7.86 10.85 -8.91
N TYR A 49 8.09 12.13 -8.60
CA TYR A 49 8.59 12.55 -7.29
C TYR A 49 7.68 12.08 -6.16
N TRP A 50 6.37 12.36 -6.24
CA TRP A 50 5.44 11.99 -5.17
C TRP A 50 5.26 10.48 -5.03
N ILE A 51 5.20 9.72 -6.12
CA ILE A 51 5.17 8.25 -6.06
C ILE A 51 6.42 7.73 -5.34
N THR A 52 7.59 8.21 -5.76
CA THR A 52 8.87 7.75 -5.20
C THR A 52 8.96 8.08 -3.72
N LYS A 53 8.64 9.33 -3.36
CA LYS A 53 8.64 9.79 -1.97
C LYS A 53 7.65 9.00 -1.11
N LEU A 54 6.41 8.83 -1.55
CA LEU A 54 5.40 8.06 -0.80
C LEU A 54 5.80 6.59 -0.65
N LYS A 55 6.36 5.96 -1.69
CA LYS A 55 6.86 4.58 -1.61
C LYS A 55 8.02 4.47 -0.63
N SER A 56 8.95 5.41 -0.63
CA SER A 56 10.05 5.47 0.34
C SER A 56 9.53 5.59 1.77
N GLU A 57 8.69 6.59 2.04
CA GLU A 57 8.11 6.82 3.38
C GLU A 57 7.25 5.64 3.85
N ALA A 58 6.56 4.97 2.92
CA ALA A 58 5.76 3.79 3.25
C ALA A 58 6.63 2.56 3.55
N SER A 59 7.76 2.39 2.86
CA SER A 59 8.71 1.30 3.10
C SER A 59 9.38 1.38 4.47
N GLU A 60 9.54 2.59 5.02
CA GLU A 60 10.07 2.82 6.36
C GLU A 60 9.07 2.46 7.47
N LYS A 61 7.78 2.34 7.15
CA LYS A 61 6.72 2.05 8.11
C LYS A 61 6.48 0.55 8.23
N SER A 62 6.88 -0.03 9.36
CA SER A 62 6.64 -1.44 9.68
C SER A 62 5.17 -1.84 9.63
N SER A 63 4.25 -0.92 9.91
CA SER A 63 2.80 -1.16 9.82
C SER A 63 2.31 -1.39 8.40
N LEU A 64 3.03 -0.90 7.40
CA LEU A 64 2.64 -0.99 5.99
C LEU A 64 3.44 -2.05 5.21
N ASN A 65 4.15 -2.94 5.92
CA ASN A 65 5.01 -3.95 5.30
C ASN A 65 4.27 -5.02 4.49
N LEU A 66 2.95 -5.14 4.65
CA LEU A 66 2.10 -6.08 3.89
C LEU A 66 1.45 -5.44 2.67
N LEU A 67 1.56 -4.12 2.48
CA LEU A 67 1.05 -3.48 1.27
C LEU A 67 2.00 -3.71 0.10
N ASN A 68 1.45 -4.16 -1.02
CA ASN A 68 2.20 -4.23 -2.27
C ASN A 68 2.21 -2.85 -2.93
N TYR A 69 3.38 -2.23 -3.00
CA TYR A 69 3.57 -0.94 -3.68
C TYR A 69 3.95 -1.07 -5.15
N ALA A 70 4.20 -2.28 -5.66
CA ALA A 70 4.59 -2.47 -7.06
C ALA A 70 3.52 -1.88 -7.99
N ASP A 71 2.26 -2.17 -7.70
CA ASP A 71 1.10 -1.77 -8.51
C ASP A 71 0.51 -0.41 -8.11
N ALA A 72 1.14 0.30 -7.18
CA ALA A 72 0.66 1.61 -6.74
C ALA A 72 1.04 2.69 -7.76
N GLU A 73 0.04 3.14 -8.53
CA GLU A 73 0.13 4.27 -9.46
C GLU A 73 -0.58 5.52 -8.91
N PHE A 74 -0.04 6.70 -9.21
CA PHE A 74 -0.67 7.95 -8.78
C PHE A 74 -2.03 8.15 -9.45
N GLY A 75 -3.05 8.48 -8.66
CA GLY A 75 -4.42 8.64 -9.14
C GLY A 75 -5.17 7.33 -9.39
N SER A 76 -4.49 6.18 -9.27
CA SER A 76 -5.14 4.86 -9.28
C SER A 76 -5.66 4.51 -7.90
N ILE A 77 -6.75 3.77 -7.88
CA ILE A 77 -7.34 3.24 -6.65
C ILE A 77 -6.65 1.90 -6.34
N HIS A 78 -6.25 1.69 -5.08
CA HIS A 78 -5.62 0.44 -4.67
C HIS A 78 -6.57 -0.76 -4.87
N PRO A 79 -6.10 -1.95 -5.33
CA PRO A 79 -6.95 -3.09 -5.65
C PRO A 79 -7.92 -3.56 -4.57
N ILE A 80 -7.61 -3.29 -3.29
CA ILE A 80 -8.51 -3.52 -2.14
C ILE A 80 -9.89 -2.87 -2.34
N TRP A 81 -9.94 -1.73 -3.02
CA TRP A 81 -11.14 -0.94 -3.25
C TRP A 81 -11.78 -1.18 -4.61
N ASN A 82 -11.20 -2.01 -5.49
CA ASN A 82 -11.77 -2.28 -6.82
C ASN A 82 -13.13 -2.97 -6.75
N THR A 83 -13.40 -3.69 -5.65
CA THR A 83 -14.69 -4.34 -5.40
C THR A 83 -15.69 -3.43 -4.68
N CYS A 84 -15.32 -2.17 -4.38
CA CYS A 84 -16.22 -1.23 -3.74
C CYS A 84 -17.13 -0.60 -4.79
N GLY A 85 -18.39 -1.03 -4.79
CA GLY A 85 -19.46 -0.33 -5.50
C GLY A 85 -20.24 0.58 -4.54
N SER A 86 -21.54 0.71 -4.81
CA SER A 86 -22.49 1.44 -3.96
C SER A 86 -22.90 0.69 -2.69
N GLU A 87 -22.52 -0.59 -2.57
CA GLU A 87 -22.95 -1.46 -1.48
C GLU A 87 -22.18 -1.18 -0.18
N PRO A 88 -22.87 -0.89 0.94
CA PRO A 88 -22.22 -0.61 2.23
C PRO A 88 -21.36 -1.76 2.75
N TYR A 89 -21.78 -3.00 2.53
CA TYR A 89 -21.06 -4.19 3.00
C TYR A 89 -19.71 -4.35 2.30
N SER A 90 -19.66 -4.18 0.97
CA SER A 90 -18.43 -4.22 0.19
C SER A 90 -17.45 -3.13 0.62
N THR A 91 -17.95 -1.92 0.90
CA THR A 91 -17.15 -0.82 1.46
C THR A 91 -16.56 -1.18 2.83
N LEU A 92 -17.38 -1.71 3.75
CA LEU A 92 -16.92 -2.13 5.07
C LEU A 92 -15.84 -3.23 4.96
N ARG A 93 -16.04 -4.20 4.06
CA ARG A 93 -15.07 -5.27 3.80
C ARG A 93 -13.73 -4.72 3.32
N ALA A 94 -13.73 -3.76 2.40
CA ALA A 94 -12.51 -3.11 1.93
C ALA A 94 -11.81 -2.30 3.03
N CYS A 95 -12.57 -1.58 3.87
CA CYS A 95 -12.03 -0.91 5.05
C CYS A 95 -11.33 -1.89 6.00
N ILE A 96 -11.94 -3.04 6.28
CA ILE A 96 -11.34 -4.08 7.14
C ILE A 96 -10.06 -4.64 6.50
N LYS A 97 -10.10 -4.97 5.20
CA LYS A 97 -8.92 -5.44 4.46
C LYS A 97 -7.78 -4.43 4.50
N SER A 98 -8.08 -3.15 4.28
CA SER A 98 -7.10 -2.06 4.35
C SER A 98 -6.48 -1.95 5.75
N LYS A 99 -7.30 -2.01 6.81
CA LYS A 99 -6.79 -2.00 8.19
C LYS A 99 -5.90 -3.21 8.50
N LEU A 100 -6.25 -4.39 8.01
CA LEU A 100 -5.42 -5.59 8.18
C LEU A 100 -4.09 -5.47 7.45
N ALA A 101 -4.10 -4.97 6.21
CA ALA A 101 -2.89 -4.76 5.41
C ALA A 101 -1.97 -3.68 6.01
N CYS A 102 -2.55 -2.66 6.62
CA CYS A 102 -1.82 -1.58 7.30
C CYS A 102 -1.54 -1.86 8.80
N ASN A 103 -1.77 -3.09 9.28
CA ASN A 103 -1.59 -3.47 10.69
C ASN A 103 -2.29 -2.52 11.71
N THR A 104 -3.44 -1.96 11.33
CA THR A 104 -4.26 -1.09 12.18
C THR A 104 -5.60 -1.72 12.56
N TYR A 105 -5.88 -2.94 12.12
CA TYR A 105 -7.06 -3.69 12.54
C TYR A 105 -6.85 -4.27 13.93
N THR A 106 -7.69 -3.87 14.89
CA THR A 106 -7.59 -4.30 16.29
C THR A 106 -8.19 -5.69 16.49
N LEU A 107 -7.34 -6.69 16.72
CA LEU A 107 -7.72 -8.08 17.01
C LEU A 107 -7.90 -8.33 18.51
N GLN A 108 -8.41 -9.49 18.93
CA GLN A 108 -8.54 -9.77 20.37
C GLN A 108 -7.21 -9.73 21.11
N CYS A 109 -6.09 -10.15 20.49
CA CYS A 109 -4.78 -10.04 21.13
C CYS A 109 -4.37 -8.58 21.42
N ASP A 110 -4.83 -7.63 20.60
CA ASP A 110 -4.56 -6.21 20.83
C ASP A 110 -5.48 -5.68 21.92
N LYS A 111 -6.77 -6.06 21.87
CA LYS A 111 -7.74 -5.67 22.90
C LYS A 111 -7.34 -6.18 24.27
N SER A 112 -6.88 -7.43 24.40
CA SER A 112 -6.44 -7.99 25.67
C SER A 112 -5.21 -7.27 26.25
N LYS A 113 -4.30 -6.79 25.38
CA LYS A 113 -3.10 -6.06 25.79
C LYS A 113 -3.37 -4.62 26.22
N PHE A 114 -4.27 -3.91 25.54
CA PHE A 114 -4.45 -2.47 25.73
C PHE A 114 -5.73 -2.09 26.50
N SER A 115 -6.63 -3.03 26.74
CA SER A 115 -7.84 -2.78 27.54
C SER A 115 -7.54 -2.76 29.03
N LYS A 116 -8.14 -1.80 29.75
CA LYS A 116 -8.15 -1.79 31.23
C LYS A 116 -8.99 -2.92 31.83
N ARG A 117 -9.90 -3.50 31.05
CA ARG A 117 -10.71 -4.66 31.43
C ARG A 117 -9.99 -5.94 31.01
N GLN A 118 -10.10 -7.00 31.82
CA GLN A 118 -9.65 -8.34 31.44
C GLN A 118 -10.48 -8.84 30.24
N ILE A 119 -9.92 -8.71 29.05
CA ILE A 119 -10.46 -9.25 27.80
C ILE A 119 -9.61 -10.45 27.41
N SER A 120 -10.25 -11.58 27.09
CA SER A 120 -9.54 -12.77 26.59
C SER A 120 -8.90 -12.50 25.23
N ALA A 121 -7.66 -12.95 25.04
CA ALA A 121 -6.97 -12.91 23.75
C ALA A 121 -7.48 -13.99 22.78
N ILE A 122 -8.28 -14.95 23.26
CA ILE A 122 -8.76 -16.10 22.49
C ILE A 122 -9.67 -15.64 21.36
N CYS A 123 -9.51 -16.26 20.19
CA CYS A 123 -10.34 -15.95 19.03
C CYS A 123 -11.82 -16.23 19.30
N PRO A 124 -12.70 -15.25 19.06
CA PRO A 124 -14.13 -15.41 19.31
C PRO A 124 -14.80 -16.30 18.27
N LEU A 125 -14.13 -16.58 17.14
CA LEU A 125 -14.66 -17.41 16.08
C LEU A 125 -14.45 -18.90 16.37
N CYS A 126 -13.19 -19.30 16.61
CA CYS A 126 -12.86 -20.71 16.82
C CYS A 126 -12.79 -21.12 18.29
N GLY A 127 -12.50 -20.19 19.21
CA GLY A 127 -12.37 -20.48 20.64
C GLY A 127 -11.13 -21.28 21.04
N THR A 128 -10.16 -21.50 20.13
CA THR A 128 -9.05 -22.45 20.37
C THR A 128 -7.71 -21.80 20.65
N GLU A 129 -7.34 -20.74 19.94
CA GLU A 129 -6.03 -20.08 20.05
C GLU A 129 -6.20 -18.56 20.10
N GLU A 130 -5.13 -17.84 20.46
CA GLU A 130 -5.15 -16.38 20.49
C GLU A 130 -5.39 -15.79 19.10
N GLU A 131 -6.28 -14.80 19.01
CA GLU A 131 -6.52 -14.08 17.76
C GLU A 131 -5.45 -13.02 17.54
N ASN A 132 -4.32 -13.48 17.03
CA ASN A 132 -3.35 -12.63 16.35
C ASN A 132 -3.60 -12.64 14.84
N ARG A 133 -2.90 -11.76 14.12
CA ARG A 133 -3.08 -11.58 12.67
C ARG A 133 -2.85 -12.86 11.88
N LEU A 134 -1.83 -13.64 12.28
CA LEU A 134 -1.48 -14.88 11.61
C LEU A 134 -2.58 -15.92 11.83
N HIS A 135 -3.12 -16.04 13.04
CA HIS A 135 -4.27 -16.88 13.31
C HIS A 135 -5.47 -16.45 12.46
N PHE A 136 -5.87 -15.19 12.55
CA PHE A 136 -7.05 -14.65 11.88
C PHE A 136 -6.98 -14.86 10.37
N ILE A 137 -5.84 -14.55 9.75
CA ILE A 137 -5.68 -14.66 8.30
C ILE A 137 -5.46 -16.12 7.89
N LEU A 138 -4.59 -16.89 8.56
CA LEU A 138 -4.06 -18.16 8.05
C LEU A 138 -4.47 -19.43 8.80
N ARG A 139 -4.83 -19.38 10.09
CA ARG A 139 -5.08 -20.60 10.90
C ARG A 139 -6.51 -20.81 11.38
N CYS A 140 -7.31 -19.74 11.55
CA CYS A 140 -8.66 -19.83 12.10
C CYS A 140 -9.57 -20.80 11.31
N SER A 141 -9.95 -21.92 11.93
CA SER A 141 -10.68 -23.00 11.25
C SER A 141 -12.04 -22.56 10.71
N LYS A 142 -12.71 -21.62 11.40
CA LYS A 142 -13.98 -21.04 10.95
C LYS A 142 -13.87 -20.21 9.67
N LEU A 143 -12.67 -19.76 9.32
CA LEU A 143 -12.39 -18.99 8.10
C LEU A 143 -11.84 -19.86 6.96
N ASN A 144 -11.74 -21.19 7.14
CA ASN A 144 -11.22 -22.11 6.13
C ASN A 144 -11.98 -22.03 4.81
N ASN A 145 -13.31 -21.99 4.83
CA ASN A 145 -14.10 -21.94 3.59
C ASN A 145 -13.79 -20.70 2.76
N ALA A 146 -13.67 -19.54 3.42
CA ALA A 146 -13.29 -18.30 2.76
C ALA A 146 -11.85 -18.39 2.22
N ARG A 147 -10.90 -18.85 3.04
CA ARG A 147 -9.49 -19.02 2.65
C ARG A 147 -9.28 -19.98 1.49
N ASN A 148 -9.94 -21.14 1.52
CA ASN A 148 -9.68 -22.24 0.59
C ASN A 148 -9.88 -21.78 -0.86
N SER A 149 -10.88 -20.93 -1.14
CA SER A 149 -11.06 -20.36 -2.48
C SER A 149 -9.82 -19.58 -2.97
N PHE A 150 -9.22 -18.76 -2.10
CA PHE A 150 -8.00 -18.00 -2.40
C PHE A 150 -6.77 -18.89 -2.47
N ILE A 151 -6.62 -19.85 -1.55
CA ILE A 151 -5.49 -20.78 -1.54
C ILE A 151 -5.51 -21.62 -2.82
N GLN A 152 -6.67 -22.10 -3.27
CA GLN A 152 -6.78 -22.85 -4.52
C GLN A 152 -6.43 -21.97 -5.74
N SER A 153 -6.90 -20.73 -5.77
CA SER A 153 -6.53 -19.79 -6.84
C SER A 153 -5.03 -19.52 -6.88
N LEU A 154 -4.40 -19.34 -5.71
CA LEU A 154 -2.96 -19.15 -5.57
C LEU A 154 -2.17 -20.40 -5.98
N LYS A 155 -2.65 -21.58 -5.59
CA LYS A 155 -2.11 -22.89 -5.98
C LYS A 155 -2.06 -23.05 -7.49
N THR A 156 -3.17 -22.78 -8.17
CA THR A 156 -3.25 -22.81 -9.64
C THR A 156 -2.30 -21.80 -10.27
N PHE A 157 -2.30 -20.55 -9.78
CA PHE A 157 -1.40 -19.51 -10.30
C PHE A 157 0.09 -19.91 -10.17
N ILE A 158 0.53 -20.41 -9.02
CA ILE A 158 1.92 -20.81 -8.81
C ILE A 158 2.30 -21.98 -9.72
N LYS A 159 1.40 -22.97 -9.85
CA LYS A 159 1.61 -24.14 -10.69
C LYS A 159 1.75 -23.77 -12.17
N ASP A 160 0.90 -22.85 -12.65
CA ASP A 160 0.78 -22.53 -14.07
C ASP A 160 1.73 -21.42 -14.53
N VAL A 161 2.04 -20.45 -13.66
CA VAL A 161 2.78 -19.23 -14.04
C VAL A 161 4.22 -19.22 -13.51
N VAL A 162 4.47 -19.78 -12.32
CA VAL A 162 5.77 -19.65 -11.65
C VAL A 162 6.64 -20.88 -11.89
N SER A 163 6.30 -22.01 -11.24
CA SER A 163 6.90 -23.32 -11.52
C SER A 163 6.19 -24.42 -10.73
N THR A 164 6.16 -25.63 -11.30
CA THR A 164 5.70 -26.83 -10.60
C THR A 164 6.59 -27.17 -9.39
N LYS A 165 7.90 -26.89 -9.49
CA LYS A 165 8.85 -27.13 -8.40
C LYS A 165 8.52 -26.30 -7.15
N LEU A 166 8.29 -25.00 -7.31
CA LEU A 166 7.90 -24.12 -6.20
C LEU A 166 6.54 -24.51 -5.61
N TYR A 167 5.60 -24.96 -6.46
CA TYR A 167 4.31 -25.47 -6.01
C TYR A 167 4.48 -26.65 -5.06
N ASP A 168 5.30 -27.64 -5.45
CA ASP A 168 5.52 -28.84 -4.65
C ASP A 168 6.18 -28.48 -3.31
N GLU A 169 7.22 -27.62 -3.33
CA GLU A 169 7.90 -27.12 -2.13
C GLU A 169 6.95 -26.43 -1.14
N LEU A 170 5.99 -25.64 -1.62
CA LEU A 170 5.09 -24.84 -0.78
C LEU A 170 3.85 -25.59 -0.27
N PHE A 171 3.37 -26.60 -1.01
CA PHE A 171 2.03 -27.17 -0.78
C PHE A 171 1.97 -28.70 -0.67
N CYS A 172 3.03 -29.41 -1.04
CA CYS A 172 3.06 -30.88 -1.02
C CYS A 172 3.91 -31.46 0.13
N TYR A 173 4.76 -30.64 0.78
CA TYR A 173 5.67 -31.07 1.86
C TYR A 173 5.29 -30.62 3.28
N SER A 174 4.02 -30.28 3.53
CA SER A 174 3.51 -29.88 4.87
C SER A 174 2.57 -30.91 5.48
#